data_AF-A0A3D5EJY7-F1
#
_entry.id   AF-A0A3D5EJY7-F1
#
_cell.length_a   1.000
_cell.length_b   1.000
_cell.length_c   1.000
_cell.angle_alpha   90.00
_cell.angle_beta   90.00
_cell.angle_gamma   90.00
#
_symmetry.space_group_name_H-M   'P 1'
#
loop_
_entity.id
_entity.type
_entity.pdbx_description
1 polymer ?
#
loop_
_entity_poly.entity_id
_entity_poly.type
_entity_poly.pdbx_seq_one_letter_code
_entity_poly.pdbx_strand_id
1 'polypeptide(L)'
;MDSLFIYSALVTYLVVSIAVSVFLAKREDLDSVQKIAQIIIAWLIPIIGAVALWQFNKSQDQPAKKYSEFGGDNRDSSGAGSDGSH
;
A
#
# COMPACT_ATOMS: atom_id res chain seq x y z
N MET A 1 -8.01 -14.02 -16.33
CA MET A 1 -6.66 -13.42 -16.54
C MET A 1 -5.88 -14.42 -17.36
N ASP A 2 -5.49 -14.05 -18.57
CA ASP A 2 -4.90 -14.99 -19.51
C ASP A 2 -3.49 -15.37 -19.04
N SER A 3 -3.15 -16.65 -19.07
CA SER A 3 -1.84 -17.16 -18.62
C SER A 3 -0.69 -16.46 -19.35
N LEU A 4 -0.90 -16.04 -20.61
CA LEU A 4 0.03 -15.23 -21.38
C LEU A 4 0.44 -13.93 -20.67
N PHE A 5 -0.53 -13.23 -20.06
CA PHE A 5 -0.27 -11.99 -19.34
C PHE A 5 0.64 -12.25 -18.12
N ILE A 6 0.35 -13.30 -17.35
CA ILE A 6 1.15 -13.68 -16.17
C ILE A 6 2.57 -14.05 -16.59
N TYR A 7 2.73 -14.86 -17.64
CA TYR A 7 4.05 -15.22 -18.16
C TYR A 7 4.82 -13.99 -18.66
N SER A 8 4.16 -13.08 -19.37
CA SER A 8 4.80 -11.84 -19.85
C SER A 8 5.27 -10.93 -18.71
N ALA A 9 4.49 -10.81 -17.64
CA ALA A 9 4.87 -10.05 -16.44
C ALA A 9 6.07 -10.68 -15.72
N LEU A 10 6.08 -12.00 -15.57
CA LEU A 10 7.20 -12.74 -14.96
C LEU A 10 8.49 -12.60 -15.75
N VAL A 11 8.43 -12.73 -17.08
CA VAL A 11 9.59 -12.54 -17.96
C VAL A 11 10.12 -11.11 -17.85
N THR A 12 9.23 -10.12 -17.90
CA THR A 12 9.61 -8.71 -17.76
C THR A 12 10.30 -8.45 -16.41
N TYR A 13 9.73 -8.96 -15.32
CA TYR A 13 10.33 -8.85 -13.99
C TYR A 13 11.73 -9.48 -13.93
N LEU A 14 11.91 -10.68 -14.49
CA LEU A 14 13.20 -11.36 -14.53
C LEU A 14 14.24 -10.60 -15.34
N VAL A 15 13.87 -10.12 -16.54
CA VAL A 15 14.79 -9.36 -17.41
C VAL A 15 15.25 -8.08 -16.73
N VAL A 16 14.33 -7.32 -16.12
CA VAL A 16 14.66 -6.10 -15.38
C VAL A 16 15.56 -6.42 -14.19
N SER A 17 15.24 -7.46 -13.43
CA SER A 17 16.01 -7.84 -12.24
C SER A 17 17.45 -8.28 -12.60
N ILE A 18 17.63 -9.01 -13.70
CA ILE A 18 18.95 -9.37 -14.22
C ILE A 18 19.71 -8.13 -14.71
N ALA A 19 19.05 -7.24 -15.47
CA ALA A 19 19.69 -6.01 -15.96
C ALA A 19 20.18 -5.11 -14.82
N VAL A 20 19.38 -4.97 -13.76
CA VAL A 20 19.75 -4.22 -12.54
C VAL A 20 20.94 -4.88 -11.83
N SER A 21 20.95 -6.20 -11.69
CA SER A 21 22.07 -6.94 -11.10
C SER A 21 23.37 -6.76 -11.91
N VAL A 22 23.30 -6.84 -13.24
CA VAL A 22 24.48 -6.63 -14.11
C VAL A 22 24.97 -5.18 -14.00
N PHE A 23 24.05 -4.19 -14.02
CA PHE A 23 24.40 -2.78 -13.87
C PHE A 23 25.13 -2.50 -12.54
N LEU A 24 24.59 -3.03 -11.44
CA LEU A 24 25.19 -2.90 -10.10
C LEU A 24 26.53 -3.65 -10.01
N ALA A 25 26.64 -4.83 -10.62
CA ALA A 25 27.87 -5.61 -10.64
C ALA A 25 29.02 -4.86 -11.34
N LYS A 26 28.73 -4.11 -12.41
CA LYS A 26 29.72 -3.33 -13.17
C LYS A 26 30.15 -2.02 -12.49
N ARG A 27 29.51 -1.59 -11.39
CA ARG A 27 29.94 -0.38 -10.67
C ARG A 27 31.20 -0.63 -9.85
N GLU A 28 32.35 -0.10 -10.25
CA GLU A 28 33.62 -0.30 -9.53
C GLU A 28 33.77 0.62 -8.29
N ASP A 29 32.78 1.46 -8.04
CA ASP A 29 32.83 2.58 -7.10
C ASP A 29 32.43 2.22 -5.65
N LEU A 30 32.08 0.96 -5.38
CA LEU A 30 31.59 0.50 -4.09
C LEU A 30 32.36 -0.76 -3.66
N ASP A 31 32.70 -0.81 -2.37
CA ASP A 31 33.27 -1.99 -1.74
C ASP A 31 32.37 -3.23 -1.98
N SER A 32 32.97 -4.40 -2.13
CA SER A 32 32.27 -5.62 -2.57
C SER A 32 31.11 -5.99 -1.65
N VAL A 33 31.23 -5.76 -0.34
CA VAL A 33 30.16 -6.06 0.63
C VAL A 33 28.96 -5.12 0.45
N GLN A 34 29.22 -3.82 0.27
CA GLN A 34 28.16 -2.83 0.03
C GLN A 34 27.44 -3.07 -1.30
N LYS A 35 28.19 -3.46 -2.34
CA LYS A 35 27.63 -3.82 -3.64
C LYS A 35 26.66 -5.01 -3.54
N ILE A 36 27.05 -6.08 -2.84
CA ILE A 36 26.22 -7.27 -2.66
C ILE A 36 24.94 -6.90 -1.88
N ALA A 37 25.07 -6.13 -0.80
CA ALA A 37 23.93 -5.65 -0.03
C ALA A 37 22.99 -4.80 -0.89
N GLN A 38 23.52 -3.91 -1.72
CA GLN A 38 22.71 -3.07 -2.61
C GLN A 38 21.95 -3.88 -3.67
N ILE A 39 22.57 -4.94 -4.21
CA ILE A 39 21.88 -5.88 -5.11
C ILE A 39 20.74 -6.55 -4.35
N ILE A 40 21.00 -7.12 -3.17
CA ILE A 40 19.94 -7.78 -2.37
C ILE A 40 18.78 -6.81 -2.07
N ILE A 41 19.08 -5.57 -1.65
CA ILE A 41 18.08 -4.55 -1.36
C ILE A 41 17.27 -4.18 -2.61
N ALA A 42 17.91 -4.05 -3.78
CA ALA A 42 17.23 -3.73 -5.04
C ALA A 42 16.15 -4.77 -5.40
N TRP A 43 16.37 -6.04 -5.06
CA TRP A 43 15.39 -7.11 -5.24
C TRP A 43 14.28 -7.11 -4.17
N LEU A 44 14.59 -6.67 -2.94
CA LEU A 44 13.63 -6.63 -1.84
C LEU A 44 12.67 -5.43 -1.89
N ILE A 45 13.12 -4.28 -2.39
CA ILE A 45 12.30 -3.05 -2.50
C ILE A 45 10.92 -3.32 -3.17
N PRO A 46 10.84 -3.96 -4.36
CA PRO A 46 9.55 -4.19 -5.00
C PRO A 46 8.63 -5.12 -4.18
N ILE A 47 9.18 -6.09 -3.45
CA ILE A 47 8.40 -6.98 -2.57
C ILE A 47 7.84 -6.20 -1.39
N ILE A 48 8.69 -5.41 -0.72
CA ILE A 48 8.29 -4.57 0.41
C ILE A 48 7.22 -3.55 -0.05
N GLY A 49 7.41 -2.93 -1.20
CA GLY A 49 6.45 -2.00 -1.78
C GLY A 49 5.10 -2.65 -2.07
N ALA A 50 5.09 -3.87 -2.62
CA ALA A 50 3.86 -4.62 -2.86
C ALA A 50 3.14 -4.97 -1.55
N VAL A 51 3.86 -5.43 -0.51
CA VAL A 51 3.28 -5.74 0.80
C VAL A 51 2.72 -4.48 1.48
N ALA A 52 3.47 -3.38 1.43
CA ALA A 52 3.05 -2.10 2.00
C ALA A 52 1.77 -1.58 1.32
N LEU A 53 1.72 -1.62 -0.01
CA LEU A 53 0.54 -1.25 -0.78
C LEU A 53 -0.66 -2.17 -0.49
N TRP A 54 -0.42 -3.47 -0.39
CA TRP A 54 -1.48 -4.43 -0.05
C TRP A 54 -2.08 -4.15 1.33
N GLN A 55 -1.23 -3.94 2.34
CA GLN A 55 -1.68 -3.59 3.71
C GLN A 55 -2.42 -2.26 3.74
N PHE A 56 -1.93 -1.24 3.02
CA PHE A 56 -2.58 0.06 2.92
C PHE A 56 -3.95 -0.04 2.24
N ASN A 57 -4.05 -0.77 1.13
CA ASN A 57 -5.33 -0.96 0.44
C ASN A 57 -6.32 -1.73 1.33
N LYS A 58 -5.85 -2.77 2.02
CA LYS A 58 -6.65 -3.53 2.98
C LYS A 58 -7.15 -2.70 4.16
N SER A 59 -6.40 -1.68 4.60
CA SER A 59 -6.90 -0.78 5.65
C SER A 59 -8.03 0.12 5.17
N GLN A 60 -8.12 0.37 3.86
CA GLN A 60 -9.18 1.17 3.23
C GLN A 60 -10.45 0.35 2.96
N ASP A 61 -10.31 -0.97 2.78
CA ASP A 61 -11.45 -1.90 2.61
C ASP A 61 -12.21 -2.19 3.92
N GLN A 62 -11.72 -1.72 5.08
CA GLN A 62 -12.52 -1.77 6.30
C GLN A 62 -13.69 -0.80 6.13
N PRO A 63 -14.96 -1.26 6.23
CA PRO A 63 -16.09 -0.35 6.18
C PRO A 63 -15.82 0.73 7.21
N ALA A 64 -15.86 2.00 6.80
CA ALA A 64 -15.70 3.14 7.70
C ALA A 64 -16.50 2.79 8.95
N LYS A 65 -15.80 2.54 10.07
CA LYS A 65 -16.48 2.31 11.35
C LYS A 65 -17.40 3.49 11.45
N LYS A 66 -18.72 3.25 11.38
CA LYS A 66 -19.74 4.25 11.65
C LYS A 66 -19.24 4.90 12.93
N TYR A 67 -18.75 6.13 12.84
CA TYR A 67 -18.30 6.85 14.01
C TYR A 67 -19.51 6.84 14.91
N SER A 68 -19.48 6.01 15.96
CA SER A 68 -20.41 6.19 17.06
C SER A 68 -20.04 7.57 17.58
N GLU A 69 -20.94 8.51 17.33
CA GLU A 69 -20.96 9.90 17.73
C GLU A 69 -20.33 10.07 19.11
N PHE A 70 -19.01 10.23 19.15
CA PHE A 70 -18.26 10.48 20.38
C PHE A 70 -18.01 11.97 20.42
N GLY A 71 -18.97 12.66 21.03
CA GLY A 71 -18.92 14.11 21.26
C GLY A 71 -19.61 14.92 20.16
N GLY A 72 -20.90 15.22 20.35
CA GLY A 72 -21.49 16.40 19.71
C GLY A 72 -22.95 16.28 19.30
N ASP A 73 -23.87 16.27 20.27
CA ASP A 73 -25.19 16.88 20.04
C ASP A 73 -25.73 17.45 21.35
N ASN A 74 -25.29 18.68 21.66
CA ASN A 74 -26.05 19.56 22.54
C ASN A 74 -27.16 20.18 21.69
N ARG A 75 -28.31 19.53 21.58
CA ARG A 75 -29.53 20.18 21.08
C ARG A 75 -30.30 20.76 22.24
N ASP A 76 -29.84 21.94 22.66
CA ASP A 76 -30.75 22.95 23.19
C ASP A 76 -31.71 23.35 22.07
N SER A 77 -32.92 22.78 22.07
CA SER A 77 -34.03 23.30 21.28
C SER A 77 -35.19 23.68 22.19
N SER A 78 -35.10 24.91 22.70
CA SER A 78 -36.23 25.72 23.12
C SER A 78 -37.25 25.78 21.97
N GLY A 79 -38.40 25.12 22.15
CA GLY A 79 -39.48 25.10 21.18
C GLY A 79 -40.83 24.98 21.88
N ALA A 80 -41.41 26.13 22.22
CA ALA A 80 -42.79 26.26 22.66
C ALA A 80 -43.78 25.86 21.55
N GLY A 81 -44.91 25.23 21.92
CA GLY A 81 -46.07 25.15 21.03
C GLY A 81 -46.93 23.89 21.18
N SER A 82 -48.03 24.04 21.94
CA SER A 82 -49.39 23.53 21.68
C SER A 82 -49.60 22.13 21.04
N ASP A 83 -50.40 21.29 21.71
CA ASP A 83 -51.80 20.99 21.34
C ASP A 83 -52.22 19.50 21.53
N GLY A 84 -53.41 19.30 22.15
CA GLY A 84 -54.37 18.28 21.73
C GLY A 84 -54.33 16.82 22.25
N SER A 85 -55.26 16.52 23.17
CA SER A 85 -56.20 15.37 23.17
C SER A 85 -55.69 13.92 23.04
N HIS A 86 -55.85 13.13 24.12
CA HIS A 86 -56.94 12.15 24.34
C HIS A 86 -56.80 11.43 25.68
#